data_AF-A0AA95S2M1-F1
#
_entry.id   AF-A0AA95S2M1-F1
#
_cell.length_a   1.000
_cell.length_b   1.000
_cell.length_c   1.000
_cell.angle_alpha   90.00
_cell.angle_beta   90.00
_cell.angle_gamma   90.00
#
_symmetry.space_group_name_H-M   'P 1'
#
loop_
_entity.id
_entity.type
_entity.pdbx_description
1 polymer ?
#
loop_
_entity_poly.entity_id
_entity_poly.type
_entity_poly.pdbx_seq_one_letter_code
_entity_poly.pdbx_strand_id
1 'polypeptide(L)'
;MSKERVSLSFFKDSKIDYFYDNKEKTITFPCFKCESHAIMNVVDTSWNCSSGCSKGNIFELIKTSKESIIEKSVYNPKKEFKRIEYRFNKLSKTGNKEIEELRDIVYGLINYYKSIV
;
A
#
# COMPACT_ATOMS: atom_id res chain seq x y z
N MET A 1 20.44 8.92 -14.15
CA MET A 1 19.24 8.90 -13.28
C MET A 1 19.25 7.62 -12.47
N SER A 2 18.86 7.63 -11.18
CA SER A 2 18.76 6.39 -10.40
C SER A 2 17.48 5.61 -10.77
N LYS A 3 17.56 4.27 -10.78
CA LYS A 3 16.42 3.37 -11.05
C LYS A 3 15.24 3.62 -10.12
N GLU A 4 15.52 3.99 -8.87
CA GLU A 4 14.53 4.41 -7.87
C GLU A 4 13.71 5.61 -8.35
N ARG A 5 14.35 6.68 -8.85
CA ARG A 5 13.63 7.86 -9.35
C ARG A 5 12.78 7.53 -10.57
N VAL A 6 13.31 6.74 -11.51
CA VAL A 6 12.58 6.31 -12.71
C VAL A 6 11.33 5.52 -12.31
N SER A 7 11.49 4.58 -11.38
CA SER A 7 10.39 3.77 -10.86
C SER A 7 9.30 4.63 -10.22
N LEU A 8 9.66 5.51 -9.29
CA LEU A 8 8.71 6.38 -8.59
C LEU A 8 8.02 7.37 -9.53
N SER A 9 8.75 7.96 -10.49
CA SER A 9 8.16 8.81 -11.52
C SER A 9 7.12 8.07 -12.35
N PHE A 10 7.41 6.84 -12.76
CA PHE A 10 6.45 6.04 -13.53
C PHE A 10 5.10 5.85 -12.81
N PHE A 11 5.11 5.44 -11.53
CA PHE A 11 3.86 5.24 -10.78
C PHE A 11 3.09 6.56 -10.61
N LYS A 12 3.81 7.66 -10.36
CA LYS A 12 3.21 8.98 -10.22
C LYS A 12 2.58 9.48 -11.52
N ASP A 13 3.31 9.39 -12.62
CA ASP A 13 2.88 9.89 -13.94
C ASP A 13 1.73 9.05 -14.50
N SER A 14 1.76 7.74 -14.25
CA SER A 14 0.71 6.80 -14.66
C SER A 14 -0.50 6.79 -13.72
N LYS A 15 -0.48 7.61 -12.65
CA LYS A 15 -1.53 7.68 -11.62
C LYS A 15 -1.89 6.31 -11.02
N ILE A 16 -0.92 5.40 -10.95
CA ILE A 16 -1.10 4.10 -10.31
C ILE A 16 -0.97 4.30 -8.80
N ASP A 17 -1.92 3.83 -8.03
CA ASP A 17 -1.80 3.88 -6.56
C ASP A 17 -0.64 3.00 -6.11
N TYR A 18 0.19 3.49 -5.19
CA TYR A 18 1.37 2.74 -4.74
C TYR A 18 1.78 3.11 -3.32
N PHE A 19 2.49 2.20 -2.69
CA PHE A 19 3.15 2.40 -1.42
C PHE A 19 4.64 2.13 -1.56
N TYR A 20 5.48 3.11 -1.21
CA TYR A 20 6.93 2.95 -1.23
C TYR A 20 7.47 2.70 0.19
N ASP A 21 8.16 1.59 0.37
CA ASP A 21 8.96 1.31 1.56
C ASP A 21 10.42 1.68 1.30
N ASN A 22 10.88 2.76 1.95
CA ASN A 22 12.25 3.23 1.79
C ASN A 22 13.29 2.35 2.51
N LYS A 23 12.89 1.54 3.52
CA LYS A 23 13.81 0.63 4.21
C LYS A 23 14.13 -0.57 3.34
N GLU A 24 13.08 -1.22 2.84
CA GLU A 24 13.20 -2.41 1.99
C GLU A 24 13.48 -2.08 0.52
N LYS A 25 13.40 -0.79 0.15
CA LYS A 25 13.55 -0.34 -1.23
C LYS A 25 12.56 -1.05 -2.16
N THR A 26 11.30 -1.13 -1.73
CA THR A 26 10.22 -1.80 -2.47
C THR A 26 9.03 -0.89 -2.73
N ILE A 27 8.37 -1.08 -3.87
CA ILE A 27 7.10 -0.44 -4.23
C ILE A 27 6.02 -1.52 -4.26
N THR A 28 4.98 -1.35 -3.46
CA THR A 28 3.77 -2.17 -3.50
C THR A 28 2.71 -1.47 -4.33
N PHE A 29 2.12 -2.16 -5.30
CA PHE A 29 1.12 -1.62 -6.23
C PHE A 29 0.05 -2.68 -6.56
N PRO A 30 -1.09 -2.33 -7.21
CA PRO A 30 -2.10 -3.30 -7.59
C PRO A 30 -1.62 -4.08 -8.81
N CYS A 31 -1.77 -5.40 -8.79
CA CYS A 31 -1.47 -6.22 -9.94
C CYS A 31 -2.46 -5.93 -11.07
N PHE A 32 -1.92 -5.69 -12.26
CA PHE A 32 -2.68 -5.42 -13.50
C PHE A 32 -3.51 -6.61 -14.01
N LYS A 33 -3.31 -7.83 -13.48
CA LYS A 33 -3.99 -9.04 -13.99
C LYS A 33 -4.98 -9.69 -13.04
N CYS A 34 -4.70 -9.70 -11.74
CA CYS A 34 -5.42 -10.56 -10.80
C CYS A 34 -5.81 -9.85 -9.51
N GLU A 35 -5.82 -8.51 -9.53
CA GLU A 35 -6.37 -7.63 -8.49
C GLU A 35 -5.74 -7.70 -7.08
N SER A 36 -4.82 -8.65 -6.86
CA SER A 36 -3.96 -8.73 -5.68
C SER A 36 -2.84 -7.69 -5.74
N HIS A 37 -2.00 -7.61 -4.71
CA HIS A 37 -0.87 -6.69 -4.71
C HIS A 37 0.35 -7.31 -5.39
N ALA A 38 1.13 -6.46 -6.06
CA ALA A 38 2.44 -6.78 -6.59
C ALA A 38 3.51 -5.96 -5.87
N ILE A 39 4.71 -6.53 -5.73
CA ILE A 39 5.84 -5.92 -5.05
C ILE A 39 6.97 -5.80 -6.05
N MET A 40 7.52 -4.59 -6.20
CA MET A 40 8.69 -4.31 -7.02
C MET A 40 9.87 -3.91 -6.16
N ASN A 41 11.05 -4.48 -6.42
CA ASN A 41 12.31 -4.01 -5.87
C ASN A 41 12.87 -2.87 -6.75
N VAL A 42 13.16 -1.70 -6.17
CA VAL A 42 13.58 -0.52 -6.97
C VAL A 42 15.07 -0.53 -7.35
N VAL A 43 15.86 -1.45 -6.79
CA VAL A 43 17.29 -1.62 -7.09
C VAL A 43 17.48 -2.37 -8.39
N ASP A 44 16.79 -3.51 -8.55
CA ASP A 44 16.87 -4.35 -9.74
C ASP A 44 15.67 -4.17 -10.69
N THR A 45 14.64 -3.43 -10.27
CA THR A 45 13.38 -3.17 -10.99
C THR A 45 12.53 -4.41 -11.25
N SER A 46 12.84 -5.53 -10.62
CA SER A 46 12.06 -6.75 -10.70
C SER A 46 10.81 -6.63 -9.84
N TRP A 47 9.71 -7.19 -10.32
CA TRP A 47 8.47 -7.26 -9.58
C TRP A 47 7.82 -8.62 -9.68
N ASN A 48 7.05 -8.96 -8.66
CA ASN A 48 6.23 -10.16 -8.64
C ASN A 48 4.84 -9.84 -8.08
N CYS A 49 3.85 -10.59 -8.55
CA CYS A 49 2.54 -10.59 -7.95
C CYS A 49 2.52 -11.51 -6.73
N SER A 50 1.92 -11.06 -5.63
CA SER A 50 1.75 -11.87 -4.40
C SER A 50 0.97 -13.16 -4.64
N SER A 51 0.05 -13.18 -5.60
CA SER A 51 -0.71 -14.38 -5.98
C SER A 51 -0.03 -15.22 -7.08
N GLY A 52 1.17 -14.83 -7.52
CA GLY A 52 1.94 -15.57 -8.54
C GLY A 52 1.45 -15.42 -9.99
N CYS A 53 0.39 -14.64 -10.23
CA CYS A 53 -0.23 -14.56 -11.56
C CYS A 53 0.64 -13.86 -12.61
N SER A 54 1.62 -13.05 -12.20
CA SER A 54 2.59 -12.39 -13.09
C SER A 54 3.83 -11.94 -12.33
N LYS A 55 4.91 -11.76 -13.07
CA LYS A 55 6.18 -11.20 -12.62
C LYS A 55 6.88 -10.56 -13.82
N GLY A 56 7.85 -9.71 -13.56
CA GLY A 56 8.56 -9.05 -14.63
C GLY A 56 9.51 -7.98 -14.14
N ASN A 57 9.81 -7.02 -15.00
CA ASN A 57 10.54 -5.80 -14.64
C ASN A 57 9.74 -4.52 -14.97
N ILE A 58 10.30 -3.36 -14.63
CA ILE A 58 9.65 -2.06 -14.86
C ILE A 58 9.32 -1.79 -16.33
N PHE A 59 10.11 -2.26 -17.30
CA PHE A 59 9.82 -2.04 -18.73
C PHE A 59 8.58 -2.81 -19.18
N GLU A 60 8.45 -4.06 -18.73
CA GLU A 60 7.26 -4.88 -18.97
C GLU A 60 6.03 -4.30 -18.27
N LEU A 61 6.23 -3.72 -17.07
CA LEU A 61 5.18 -3.04 -16.33
C LEU A 61 4.67 -1.80 -17.05
N ILE A 62 5.58 -0.96 -17.57
CA ILE A 62 5.25 0.23 -18.37
C ILE A 62 4.42 -0.19 -19.59
N LYS A 63 4.82 -1.25 -20.29
CA LYS A 63 4.07 -1.76 -21.45
C LYS A 63 2.65 -2.18 -21.05
N THR A 64 2.53 -2.98 -19.99
CA THR A 64 1.25 -3.49 -19.50
C THR A 64 0.31 -2.36 -19.06
N SER A 65 0.86 -1.34 -18.38
CA SER A 65 0.07 -0.20 -17.86
C SER A 65 -0.59 0.65 -18.95
N LYS A 66 -0.07 0.65 -20.18
CA LYS A 66 -0.68 1.36 -21.31
C LYS A 66 -1.92 0.64 -21.85
N GLU A 67 -1.99 -0.68 -21.62
CA GLU A 67 -3.03 -1.55 -22.15
C GLU A 67 -4.14 -1.82 -21.12
N SER A 68 -3.98 -1.36 -19.88
CA SER A 68 -4.89 -1.70 -18.76
C SER A 68 -5.18 -0.49 -17.88
N ILE A 69 -6.46 -0.31 -17.53
CA ILE A 69 -6.91 0.69 -16.56
C ILE A 69 -7.03 0.00 -15.21
N ILE A 70 -6.24 0.42 -14.22
CA ILE A 70 -6.41 -0.06 -12.85
C ILE A 70 -7.37 0.88 -12.11
N GLU A 71 -8.50 0.35 -11.68
CA GLU A 71 -9.46 1.09 -10.83
C GLU A 71 -9.27 0.83 -9.33
N LYS A 72 -8.43 -0.15 -8.95
CA LYS A 72 -8.22 -0.55 -7.56
C LYS A 72 -7.11 0.23 -6.86
N SER A 73 -7.40 0.67 -5.64
CA SER A 73 -6.42 1.27 -4.72
C SER A 73 -5.61 0.20 -3.97
N VAL A 74 -4.34 0.48 -3.72
CA VAL A 74 -3.50 -0.34 -2.84
C VAL A 74 -3.97 -0.16 -1.40
N TYR A 75 -4.14 -1.26 -0.68
CA TYR A 75 -4.41 -1.18 0.75
C TYR A 75 -3.14 -0.69 1.45
N ASN A 76 -3.20 0.51 2.03
CA ASN A 76 -2.12 1.09 2.81
C ASN A 76 -2.49 1.04 4.29
N PRO A 77 -1.92 0.12 5.08
CA PRO A 77 -2.25 -0.04 6.50
C PRO A 77 -2.05 1.25 7.30
N LYS A 78 -1.03 2.06 6.98
CA LYS A 78 -0.78 3.35 7.65
C LYS A 78 -1.88 4.37 7.35
N LYS A 79 -2.38 4.38 6.11
CA LYS A 79 -3.48 5.26 5.71
C LYS A 79 -4.79 4.86 6.39
N GLU A 80 -5.09 3.55 6.44
CA GLU A 80 -6.30 3.06 7.10
C GLU A 80 -6.23 3.28 8.62
N PHE A 81 -5.06 3.07 9.24
CA PHE A 81 -4.85 3.39 10.65
C PHE A 81 -5.20 4.84 10.98
N LYS A 82 -4.67 5.79 10.20
CA LYS A 82 -5.01 7.22 10.36
C LYS A 82 -6.50 7.50 10.17
N ARG A 83 -7.17 6.76 9.26
CA ARG A 83 -8.61 6.89 9.03
C ARG A 83 -9.42 6.41 10.23
N ILE A 84 -9.01 5.28 10.82
CA ILE A 84 -9.61 4.72 12.04
C ILE A 84 -9.42 5.70 13.21
N GLU A 85 -8.20 6.17 13.43
CA GLU A 85 -7.87 7.16 14.47
C GLU A 85 -8.71 8.44 14.32
N TYR A 86 -8.83 8.97 13.11
CA TYR A 86 -9.66 10.13 12.83
C TYR A 86 -11.14 9.89 13.20
N ARG A 87 -11.69 8.71 12.88
CA ARG A 87 -13.07 8.37 13.23
C ARG A 87 -13.27 8.26 14.74
N PHE A 88 -12.35 7.62 15.45
CA PHE A 88 -12.39 7.56 16.91
C PHE A 88 -12.31 8.95 17.54
N ASN A 89 -11.42 9.83 17.05
CA ASN A 89 -11.31 11.21 17.53
C ASN A 89 -12.56 12.06 17.24
N LYS A 90 -13.29 11.76 16.16
CA LYS A 90 -14.57 12.41 15.88
C LYS A 90 -15.66 11.92 16.82
N LEU A 91 -15.69 10.62 17.10
CA LEU A 91 -16.69 9.99 17.95
C LEU A 91 -16.44 10.25 19.45
N SER A 92 -15.20 10.34 19.92
CA SER A 92 -14.90 10.65 21.32
C SER A 92 -15.43 12.02 21.77
N LYS A 93 -15.59 12.96 20.82
CA LYS A 93 -16.24 14.26 21.09
C LYS A 93 -17.70 14.15 21.54
N THR A 94 -18.35 13.00 21.36
CA THR A 94 -19.71 12.77 21.88
C THR A 94 -19.72 12.33 23.34
N GLY A 95 -18.56 12.13 23.97
CA GLY A 95 -18.46 11.71 25.38
C GLY A 95 -18.97 10.30 25.66
N ASN A 96 -19.10 9.46 24.63
CA ASN A 96 -19.56 8.07 24.81
C ASN A 96 -18.39 7.19 25.27
N LYS A 97 -18.48 6.71 26.51
CA LYS A 97 -17.48 5.86 27.16
C LYS A 97 -17.22 4.53 26.41
N GLU A 98 -18.24 3.94 25.81
CA GLU A 98 -18.10 2.67 25.05
C GLU A 98 -17.21 2.86 23.81
N ILE A 99 -17.23 4.06 23.21
CA ILE A 99 -16.40 4.40 22.06
C ILE A 99 -14.93 4.55 22.47
N GLU A 100 -14.67 5.12 23.66
CA GLU A 100 -13.32 5.23 24.22
C GLU A 100 -12.75 3.85 24.56
N GLU A 101 -13.54 3.00 25.21
CA GLU A 101 -13.15 1.61 25.51
C GLU A 101 -12.86 0.82 24.22
N LEU A 102 -13.71 0.95 23.19
CA LEU A 102 -13.47 0.31 21.89
C LEU A 102 -12.19 0.81 21.21
N ARG A 103 -11.90 2.11 21.29
CA ARG A 103 -10.65 2.68 20.75
C ARG A 103 -9.43 2.02 21.39
N ASP A 104 -9.46 1.90 22.70
CA ASP A 104 -8.33 1.37 23.47
C ASP A 104 -8.12 -0.13 23.17
N ILE A 105 -9.20 -0.91 23.02
CA ILE A 105 -9.13 -2.32 22.56
C ILE A 105 -8.51 -2.40 21.16
N VAL A 106 -8.97 -1.58 20.22
CA VAL A 106 -8.45 -1.59 18.84
C VAL A 106 -6.96 -1.22 18.80
N TYR A 107 -6.54 -0.21 19.58
CA TYR A 107 -5.13 0.15 19.70
C TYR A 107 -4.29 -0.92 20.38
N GLY A 108 -4.84 -1.61 21.39
CA GLY A 108 -4.21 -2.77 22.01
C GLY A 108 -3.93 -3.88 21.00
N LEU A 109 -4.92 -4.26 20.19
CA LEU A 109 -4.77 -5.27 19.13
C LEU A 109 -3.73 -4.84 18.09
N ILE A 110 -3.77 -3.60 17.64
CA ILE A 110 -2.84 -3.09 16.62
C ILE A 110 -1.40 -3.11 17.16
N ASN A 111 -1.19 -2.70 18.40
CA ASN A 111 0.13 -2.69 19.01
C ASN A 111 0.67 -4.12 19.23
N TYR A 112 -0.20 -5.05 19.62
CA TYR A 112 0.14 -6.47 19.72
C TYR A 112 0.68 -7.02 18.39
N TYR A 113 -0.06 -6.83 17.29
CA TYR A 113 0.38 -7.32 15.98
C TYR A 113 1.64 -6.61 15.45
N LYS A 114 1.85 -5.33 15.79
CA LYS A 114 3.12 -4.62 15.48
C LYS A 114 4.32 -5.14 16.25
N SER A 115 4.12 -5.80 17.38
CA SER A 115 5.20 -6.35 18.21
C SER A 115 5.65 -7.75 17.78
N ILE A 116 4.84 -8.41 16.95
CA ILE A 116 5.05 -9.79 16.47
C ILE A 116 5.72 -9.81 15.09
N VAL A 117 5.63 -8.71 14.34
CA VAL A 117 6.22 -8.53 13.00
C VAL A 117 7.41 -7.59 13.10
#